data_AF-A0A7S3RLH0-F1
#
_entry.id   AF-A0A7S3RLH0-F1
#
_cell.length_a   1.000
_cell.length_b   1.000
_cell.length_c   1.000
_cell.angle_alpha   90.00
_cell.angle_beta   90.00
_cell.angle_gamma   90.00
#
_symmetry.space_group_name_H-M   'P 1'
#
loop_
_entity.id
_entity.type
_entity.pdbx_description
1 polymer ?
#
loop_
_entity_poly.entity_id
_entity_poly.type
_entity_poly.pdbx_seq_one_letter_code
_entity_poly.pdbx_strand_id
1 'polypeptide(L)'
;AESQATFCSIQPSASTHPAEMALPMKKATVMKAAMKKAGAMKKAMKAKKVSVVARGRGAKARVFSGIKEKTSSGLKKDSLMKNKFGKVVSKKRSAVAKKNFAKSLKTWSDAVKAARKALGLTGFVAIGGKSAAGKALYAKAKSLL
;
A
#
# COMPACT_ATOMS: atom_id res chain seq x y z
N ALA A 1 11.15 41.53 -37.07
CA ALA A 1 11.78 40.28 -36.62
C ALA A 1 11.53 40.16 -35.12
N GLU A 2 10.35 39.64 -34.77
CA GLU A 2 10.14 38.23 -34.40
C GLU A 2 10.63 37.97 -32.97
N SER A 3 9.71 37.90 -32.01
CA SER A 3 8.89 36.72 -31.67
C SER A 3 9.59 35.96 -30.54
N GLN A 4 9.32 36.32 -29.28
CA GLN A 4 8.20 35.84 -28.46
C GLN A 4 8.32 34.35 -28.10
N ALA A 5 8.69 34.13 -26.84
CA ALA A 5 8.42 32.91 -26.11
C ALA A 5 6.92 32.86 -25.77
N THR A 6 6.23 31.83 -26.27
CA THR A 6 4.82 31.57 -25.93
C THR A 6 4.64 30.12 -25.52
N PHE A 7 4.50 29.96 -24.21
CA PHE A 7 3.60 29.06 -23.50
C PHE A 7 2.52 28.41 -24.40
N CYS A 8 2.59 27.10 -24.61
CA CYS A 8 1.52 26.33 -25.25
C CYS A 8 0.89 25.36 -24.24
N SER A 9 -0.30 25.77 -23.81
CA SER A 9 -1.28 25.07 -23.00
C SER A 9 -1.91 23.91 -23.78
N ILE A 10 -2.08 22.74 -23.16
CA ILE A 10 -2.96 21.68 -23.64
C ILE A 10 -3.96 21.35 -22.53
N GLN A 11 -5.20 21.78 -22.74
CA GLN A 11 -6.39 21.34 -22.02
C GLN A 11 -7.03 20.12 -22.69
N PRO A 12 -7.90 19.39 -21.97
CA PRO A 12 -9.09 18.83 -22.60
C PRO A 12 -10.39 19.33 -21.94
N SER A 13 -11.14 20.09 -22.75
CA SER A 13 -12.58 19.97 -23.04
C SER A 13 -13.57 19.80 -21.88
N ALA A 14 -14.29 20.88 -21.57
CA ALA A 14 -15.62 20.85 -20.97
C ALA A 14 -16.63 21.41 -21.98
N SER A 15 -17.64 20.61 -22.35
CA SER A 15 -18.69 20.95 -23.30
C SER A 15 -19.88 21.65 -22.62
N THR A 16 -20.09 22.94 -22.99
CA THR A 16 -21.35 23.61 -23.44
C THR A 16 -22.70 23.21 -22.79
N HIS A 17 -23.33 24.05 -21.94
CA HIS A 17 -24.28 25.19 -22.19
C HIS A 17 -25.77 24.77 -21.98
N PRO A 18 -26.78 25.67 -21.75
CA PRO A 18 -26.80 27.13 -21.52
C PRO A 18 -27.71 27.62 -20.35
N ALA A 19 -27.84 28.95 -20.26
CA ALA A 19 -28.59 29.80 -19.33
C ALA A 19 -30.12 29.62 -19.28
N GLU A 20 -30.76 30.16 -18.23
CA GLU A 20 -31.64 31.36 -18.28
C GLU A 20 -32.80 31.33 -17.25
N MET A 21 -33.24 32.53 -16.85
CA MET A 21 -34.46 32.93 -16.12
C MET A 21 -34.37 32.92 -14.58
N ALA A 22 -34.92 33.86 -13.79
CA ALA A 22 -35.33 35.26 -13.89
C ALA A 22 -35.79 35.65 -12.44
N LEU A 23 -35.73 36.94 -12.12
CA LEU A 23 -36.01 37.66 -10.84
C LEU A 23 -37.44 37.40 -10.22
N PRO A 24 -37.83 37.83 -8.97
CA PRO A 24 -37.49 39.10 -8.30
C PRO A 24 -37.42 39.20 -6.74
N MET A 25 -36.77 40.29 -6.31
CA MET A 25 -36.75 41.04 -5.03
C MET A 25 -37.85 40.73 -3.98
N LYS A 26 -37.54 40.75 -2.66
CA LYS A 26 -38.21 41.60 -1.61
C LYS A 26 -37.31 41.81 -0.36
N LYS A 27 -37.44 43.01 0.17
CA LYS A 27 -36.77 43.70 1.29
C LYS A 27 -36.97 42.99 2.65
N ALA A 28 -36.03 43.17 3.58
CA ALA A 28 -36.25 43.84 4.89
C ALA A 28 -35.24 43.36 5.94
N THR A 29 -34.29 44.23 6.26
CA THR A 29 -33.75 44.41 7.61
C THR A 29 -34.89 44.48 8.63
N VAL A 30 -34.83 43.75 9.75
CA VAL A 30 -35.09 44.27 11.13
C VAL A 30 -35.24 43.13 12.18
N MET A 31 -34.76 43.45 13.39
CA MET A 31 -35.02 42.83 14.71
C MET A 31 -34.13 41.67 15.22
N LYS A 32 -32.97 42.10 15.71
CA LYS A 32 -32.49 41.84 17.08
C LYS A 32 -33.64 41.74 18.10
N ALA A 33 -33.67 40.64 18.87
CA ALA A 33 -34.10 40.53 20.28
C ALA A 33 -34.94 39.27 20.57
N ALA A 34 -34.27 38.18 20.96
CA ALA A 34 -34.84 37.18 21.87
C ALA A 34 -33.68 36.50 22.62
N MET A 35 -33.24 37.16 23.67
CA MET A 35 -32.29 36.66 24.66
C MET A 35 -32.92 35.49 25.44
N LYS A 36 -32.07 34.60 25.96
CA LYS A 36 -32.34 33.52 26.94
C LYS A 36 -32.83 32.17 26.42
N LYS A 37 -31.88 31.25 26.25
CA LYS A 37 -31.76 30.10 27.17
C LYS A 37 -30.36 29.52 27.11
N ALA A 38 -29.56 29.85 28.13
CA ALA A 38 -28.46 29.00 28.56
C ALA A 38 -29.06 27.63 28.88
N GLY A 39 -28.78 26.65 28.03
CA GLY A 39 -29.18 25.28 28.19
C GLY A 39 -28.08 24.45 27.58
N ALA A 40 -27.06 24.19 28.38
CA ALA A 40 -25.94 23.33 28.06
C ALA A 40 -26.43 21.93 27.64
N MET A 41 -26.78 21.75 26.37
CA MET A 41 -26.79 20.42 25.78
C MET A 41 -25.38 20.15 25.27
N LYS A 42 -24.44 20.03 26.20
CA LYS A 42 -23.21 19.30 25.94
C LYS A 42 -23.68 17.87 25.66
N LYS A 43 -23.93 17.55 24.40
CA LYS A 43 -24.13 16.17 23.95
C LYS A 43 -22.88 15.45 24.42
N ALA A 44 -22.98 14.75 25.54
CA ALA A 44 -22.00 13.77 25.94
C ALA A 44 -22.01 12.75 24.80
N MET A 45 -21.10 12.93 23.86
CA MET A 45 -20.88 11.98 22.78
C MET A 45 -20.45 10.71 23.50
N LYS A 46 -21.39 9.78 23.68
CA LYS A 46 -21.11 8.44 24.22
C LYS A 46 -19.90 7.93 23.46
N ALA A 47 -18.81 7.67 24.19
CA ALA A 47 -17.59 7.16 23.60
C ALA A 47 -17.97 5.95 22.75
N LYS A 48 -17.80 6.04 21.42
CA LYS A 48 -18.14 4.92 20.53
C LYS A 48 -17.34 3.73 20.99
N LYS A 49 -18.02 2.66 21.41
CA LYS A 49 -17.39 1.37 21.77
C LYS A 49 -16.46 0.98 20.62
N VAL A 50 -15.16 1.09 20.86
CA VAL A 50 -14.15 0.70 19.87
C VAL A 50 -14.38 -0.78 19.59
N SER A 51 -14.67 -1.13 18.33
CA SER A 51 -14.93 -2.52 17.96
C SER A 51 -13.74 -3.41 18.37
N VAL A 52 -14.00 -4.54 19.01
CA VAL A 52 -12.95 -5.47 19.46
C VAL A 52 -12.25 -6.14 18.27
N VAL A 53 -12.99 -6.32 17.18
CA VAL A 53 -12.56 -7.00 15.95
C VAL A 53 -12.01 -5.98 14.94
N ALA A 54 -10.77 -6.19 14.49
CA ALA A 54 -10.18 -5.47 13.38
C ALA A 54 -10.70 -6.01 12.04
N ARG A 55 -11.36 -5.16 11.25
CA ARG A 55 -11.89 -5.47 9.90
C ARG A 55 -11.31 -4.54 8.84
N GLY A 56 -11.12 -5.05 7.62
CA GLY A 56 -10.61 -4.29 6.47
C GLY A 56 -9.08 -4.24 6.36
N ARG A 57 -8.58 -3.35 5.48
CA ARG A 57 -7.13 -3.18 5.22
C ARG A 57 -6.40 -2.82 6.51
N GLY A 58 -5.22 -3.42 6.73
CA GLY A 58 -4.44 -3.20 7.94
C GLY A 58 -5.03 -3.81 9.23
N ALA A 59 -5.98 -4.74 9.15
CA ALA A 59 -6.53 -5.41 10.34
C ALA A 59 -5.42 -6.06 11.21
N LYS A 60 -4.49 -6.79 10.60
CA LYS A 60 -3.36 -7.41 11.31
C LYS A 60 -2.43 -6.38 11.95
N ALA A 61 -2.23 -5.23 11.29
CA ALA A 61 -1.40 -4.16 11.81
C ALA A 61 -2.02 -3.52 13.06
N ARG A 62 -3.34 -3.24 13.05
CA ARG A 62 -4.07 -2.71 14.22
C ARG A 62 -4.11 -3.66 15.41
N VAL A 63 -4.15 -4.97 15.17
CA VAL A 63 -4.04 -5.98 16.24
C VAL A 63 -2.62 -6.02 16.79
N PHE A 64 -1.61 -5.95 15.92
CA PHE A 64 -0.22 -5.92 16.34
C PHE A 64 0.14 -4.68 17.16
N SER A 65 -0.43 -3.52 16.81
CA SER A 65 -0.28 -2.27 17.56
C SER A 65 -1.17 -2.19 18.81
N GLY A 66 -2.01 -3.19 19.09
CA GLY A 66 -2.87 -3.23 20.28
C GLY A 66 -4.12 -2.33 20.22
N ILE A 67 -4.42 -1.71 19.07
CA ILE A 67 -5.64 -0.89 18.89
C ILE A 67 -6.90 -1.77 18.92
N LYS A 68 -6.73 -3.05 18.57
CA LYS A 68 -7.79 -4.06 18.47
C LYS A 68 -7.29 -5.38 19.05
N GLU A 69 -8.19 -6.18 19.59
CA GLU A 69 -7.83 -7.44 20.26
C GLU A 69 -7.62 -8.58 19.25
N LYS A 70 -8.51 -8.70 18.26
CA LYS A 70 -8.51 -9.81 17.30
C LYS A 70 -8.82 -9.37 15.88
N THR A 71 -8.31 -10.07 14.87
CA THR A 71 -8.76 -9.90 13.48
C THR A 71 -10.13 -10.56 13.26
N SER A 72 -10.79 -10.27 12.13
CA SER A 72 -12.00 -10.99 11.71
C SER A 72 -11.81 -12.51 11.68
N SER A 73 -10.60 -12.97 11.34
CA SER A 73 -10.21 -14.38 11.32
C SER A 73 -9.77 -14.94 12.70
N GLY A 74 -9.95 -14.18 13.79
CA GLY A 74 -9.59 -14.63 15.14
C GLY A 74 -8.10 -14.59 15.51
N LEU A 75 -7.23 -13.95 14.71
CA LEU A 75 -5.80 -13.86 15.04
C LEU A 75 -5.58 -12.78 16.11
N LYS A 76 -4.90 -13.18 17.20
CA LYS A 76 -4.40 -12.30 18.26
C LYS A 76 -2.96 -11.86 17.97
N LYS A 77 -2.45 -10.90 18.76
CA LYS A 77 -1.09 -10.35 18.67
C LYS A 77 -0.02 -11.44 18.70
N ASP A 78 -0.18 -12.46 19.53
CA ASP A 78 0.80 -13.54 19.73
C ASP A 78 1.04 -14.39 18.49
N SER A 79 0.05 -14.45 17.59
CA SER A 79 0.12 -15.21 16.34
C SER A 79 0.61 -14.39 15.15
N LEU A 80 0.94 -13.11 15.37
CA LEU A 80 1.40 -12.19 14.34
C LEU A 80 2.90 -11.89 14.49
N MET A 81 3.53 -11.53 13.38
CA MET A 81 4.92 -11.05 13.32
C MET A 81 5.08 -10.03 12.19
N LYS A 82 6.05 -9.14 12.32
CA LYS A 82 6.42 -8.15 11.29
C LYS A 82 7.55 -8.72 10.42
N ASN A 83 7.43 -8.62 9.10
CA ASN A 83 8.52 -8.98 8.18
C ASN A 83 9.50 -7.81 7.98
N LYS A 84 10.63 -8.06 7.28
CA LYS A 84 11.63 -7.02 6.95
C LYS A 84 11.03 -5.82 6.18
N PHE A 85 10.02 -6.08 5.35
CA PHE A 85 9.29 -5.06 4.58
C PHE A 85 8.19 -4.35 5.38
N GLY A 86 8.14 -4.52 6.70
CA GLY A 86 7.18 -3.88 7.58
C GLY A 86 5.74 -4.42 7.55
N LYS A 87 5.46 -5.45 6.73
CA LYS A 87 4.14 -6.09 6.64
C LYS A 87 3.93 -7.05 7.80
N VAL A 88 2.79 -6.91 8.48
CA VAL A 88 2.36 -7.82 9.54
C VAL A 88 1.70 -9.07 8.93
N VAL A 89 2.30 -10.22 9.20
CA VAL A 89 1.87 -11.54 8.72
C VAL A 89 1.66 -12.49 9.89
N SER A 90 0.97 -13.61 9.69
CA SER A 90 0.84 -14.63 10.73
C SER A 90 2.11 -15.47 10.84
N LYS A 91 2.47 -15.89 12.06
CA LYS A 91 3.65 -16.72 12.33
C LYS A 91 3.62 -18.02 11.53
N LYS A 92 2.46 -18.69 11.48
CA LYS A 92 2.23 -19.90 10.66
C LYS A 92 2.57 -19.68 9.18
N ARG A 93 2.12 -18.57 8.58
CA ARG A 93 2.39 -18.27 7.16
C ARG A 93 3.88 -17.99 6.92
N SER A 94 4.56 -17.32 7.84
CA SER A 94 6.01 -17.12 7.76
C SER A 94 6.78 -18.44 7.81
N ALA A 95 6.42 -19.34 8.73
CA ALA A 95 7.05 -20.66 8.85
C ALA A 95 6.89 -21.50 7.58
N VAL A 96 5.69 -21.55 7.01
CA VAL A 96 5.45 -22.25 5.73
C VAL A 96 6.31 -21.65 4.60
N ALA A 97 6.34 -20.32 4.47
CA ALA A 97 7.15 -19.67 3.44
C ALA A 97 8.65 -20.02 3.57
N LYS A 98 9.19 -20.06 4.80
CA LYS A 98 10.58 -20.46 5.05
C LYS A 98 10.85 -21.92 4.68
N LYS A 99 9.93 -22.83 5.00
CA LYS A 99 10.02 -24.26 4.64
C LYS A 99 9.99 -24.45 3.12
N ASN A 100 9.07 -23.80 2.42
CA ASN A 100 8.97 -23.88 0.97
C ASN A 100 10.23 -23.32 0.28
N PHE A 101 10.77 -22.21 0.78
CA PHE A 101 12.02 -21.65 0.26
C PHE A 101 13.20 -22.62 0.42
N ALA A 102 13.33 -23.25 1.59
CA ALA A 102 14.37 -24.24 1.85
C ALA A 102 14.27 -25.48 0.97
N LYS A 103 13.04 -25.92 0.64
CA LYS A 103 12.81 -27.12 -0.18
C LYS A 103 13.22 -26.96 -1.64
N SER A 104 12.88 -25.82 -2.25
CA SER A 104 12.92 -25.71 -3.73
C SER A 104 13.93 -24.70 -4.24
N LEU A 105 14.01 -23.54 -3.61
CA LEU A 105 14.72 -22.38 -4.18
C LEU A 105 16.14 -22.25 -3.65
N LYS A 106 16.40 -22.78 -2.45
CA LYS A 106 17.70 -22.64 -1.79
C LYS A 106 18.81 -23.34 -2.57
N THR A 107 18.60 -24.60 -2.96
CA THR A 107 19.58 -25.41 -3.71
C THR A 107 20.00 -24.73 -5.01
N TRP A 108 19.03 -24.34 -5.85
CA TRP A 108 19.30 -23.63 -7.10
C TRP A 108 19.99 -22.29 -6.88
N SER A 109 19.55 -21.50 -5.88
CA SER A 109 20.16 -20.20 -5.59
C SER A 109 21.62 -20.35 -5.14
N ASP A 110 21.94 -21.37 -4.36
CA ASP A 110 23.29 -21.63 -3.87
C ASP A 110 24.20 -22.18 -4.97
N ALA A 111 23.68 -23.06 -5.84
CA ALA A 111 24.38 -23.52 -7.05
C ALA A 111 24.74 -22.36 -8.00
N VAL A 112 23.79 -21.44 -8.23
CA VAL A 112 24.05 -20.25 -9.07
C VAL A 112 25.09 -19.32 -8.44
N LYS A 113 25.08 -19.13 -7.11
CA LYS A 113 26.12 -18.36 -6.41
C LYS A 113 27.49 -19.00 -6.57
N ALA A 114 27.59 -20.32 -6.43
CA ALA A 114 28.84 -21.06 -6.59
C ALA A 114 29.36 -20.97 -8.03
N ALA A 115 28.48 -21.17 -9.03
CA ALA A 115 28.83 -21.03 -10.44
C ALA A 115 29.30 -19.61 -10.79
N ARG A 116 28.65 -18.57 -10.25
CA ARG A 116 29.07 -17.18 -10.46
C ARG A 116 30.44 -16.88 -9.87
N LYS A 117 30.74 -17.42 -8.68
CA LYS A 117 32.06 -17.29 -8.05
C LYS A 117 33.14 -18.01 -8.87
N ALA A 118 32.86 -19.22 -9.33
CA ALA A 118 33.81 -20.00 -10.14
C ALA A 118 34.14 -19.33 -11.48
N LEU A 119 33.18 -18.63 -12.09
CA LEU A 119 33.36 -17.94 -13.36
C LEU A 119 33.78 -16.46 -13.21
N GLY A 120 33.87 -15.93 -11.99
CA GLY A 120 34.27 -14.53 -11.75
C GLY A 120 33.33 -13.48 -12.35
N LEU A 121 32.05 -13.81 -12.60
CA LEU A 121 31.14 -12.93 -13.33
C LEU A 121 30.68 -11.73 -12.46
N THR A 122 31.08 -10.54 -12.85
CA THR A 122 30.64 -9.26 -12.26
C THR A 122 29.49 -8.66 -13.07
N GLY A 123 28.62 -7.88 -12.40
CA GLY A 123 27.44 -7.29 -13.05
C GLY A 123 26.30 -8.28 -13.34
N PHE A 124 25.34 -7.84 -14.16
CA PHE A 124 24.17 -8.63 -14.52
C PHE A 124 24.50 -9.58 -15.68
N VAL A 125 24.20 -10.87 -15.52
CA VAL A 125 24.32 -11.88 -16.57
C VAL A 125 23.03 -12.69 -16.57
N ALA A 126 22.35 -12.71 -17.72
CA ALA A 126 21.13 -13.49 -17.91
C ALA A 126 21.46 -15.00 -17.89
N ILE A 127 20.87 -15.74 -16.95
CA ILE A 127 21.02 -17.19 -16.85
C ILE A 127 20.38 -17.84 -18.07
N GLY A 128 21.14 -18.61 -18.87
CA GLY A 128 20.64 -19.24 -20.08
C GLY A 128 20.32 -18.27 -21.22
N GLY A 129 20.83 -17.03 -21.16
CA GLY A 129 20.62 -16.03 -22.20
C GLY A 129 21.36 -16.31 -23.51
N LYS A 130 21.26 -15.36 -24.45
CA LYS A 130 21.97 -15.43 -25.75
C LYS A 130 23.49 -15.30 -25.62
N SER A 131 23.96 -14.65 -24.55
CA SER A 131 25.39 -14.46 -24.27
C SER A 131 26.08 -15.78 -23.88
N ALA A 132 27.33 -15.95 -24.33
CA ALA A 132 28.13 -17.13 -24.02
C ALA A 132 28.30 -17.35 -22.50
N ALA A 133 28.55 -16.26 -21.76
CA ALA A 133 28.64 -16.28 -20.30
C ALA A 133 27.35 -16.78 -19.61
N GLY A 134 26.17 -16.40 -20.13
CA GLY A 134 24.87 -16.82 -19.61
C GLY A 134 24.60 -18.31 -19.79
N LYS A 135 24.98 -18.86 -20.94
CA LYS A 135 24.91 -20.30 -21.23
C LYS A 135 25.86 -21.11 -20.35
N ALA A 136 27.11 -20.64 -20.21
CA ALA A 136 28.11 -21.28 -19.35
C ALA A 136 27.69 -21.30 -17.87
N LEU A 137 27.13 -20.19 -17.36
CA LEU A 137 26.59 -20.10 -16.01
C LEU A 137 25.48 -21.13 -15.78
N TYR A 138 24.52 -21.24 -16.70
CA TYR A 138 23.43 -22.21 -16.59
C TYR A 138 23.94 -23.66 -16.59
N ALA A 139 24.86 -24.00 -17.50
CA ALA A 139 25.45 -25.34 -17.54
C ALA A 139 26.18 -25.70 -16.24
N LYS A 140 26.99 -24.77 -15.70
CA LYS A 140 27.69 -24.96 -14.42
C LYS A 140 26.73 -25.03 -13.23
N ALA A 141 25.70 -24.18 -13.18
CA ALA A 141 24.70 -24.22 -12.11
C ALA A 141 23.90 -25.53 -12.13
N LYS A 142 23.57 -26.04 -13.32
CA LYS A 142 22.89 -27.33 -13.48
C LYS A 142 23.77 -28.52 -13.09
N SER A 143 25.09 -28.44 -13.27
CA SER A 143 26.01 -29.47 -12.79
C SER A 143 26.24 -29.47 -11.27
N LEU A 144 25.87 -28.38 -10.58
CA LEU A 144 26.04 -28.22 -9.13
C LEU A 144 24.72 -28.46 -8.34
N LEU A 145 23.63 -28.75 -9.05
CA LEU A 145 22.33 -29.08 -8.48
C LEU A 145 22.15 -30.60 -8.44
#